data_AF-A0A9Y2D7X6-F1
#
_entry.id   AF-A0A9Y2D7X6-F1
#
_cell.length_a   1.000
_cell.length_b   1.000
_cell.length_c   1.000
_cell.angle_alpha   90.00
_cell.angle_beta   90.00
_cell.angle_gamma   90.00
#
_symmetry.space_group_name_H-M   'P 1'
#
loop_
_entity.id
_entity.type
_entity.pdbx_description
1 polymer ?
#
loop_
_entity_poly.entity_id
_entity_poly.type
_entity_poly.pdbx_seq_one_letter_code
_entity_poly.pdbx_strand_id
1 'polypeptide(L)'
;MTVRQRFSLFSLFTSLVLSSGLSAPVQADDIDEIQRRDLALIQTQIEQIKVVVDRIDARQQNADPETTRVYFDIPRLRDDLQSISSGIDSYLAPDRLLPRQPQALDGDYLEDRGQ
;
A
#
# COMPACT_ATOMS: atom_id res chain seq x y z
N MET A 1 -58.54 2.55 -3.04
CA MET A 1 -57.53 1.88 -3.89
C MET A 1 -58.20 1.68 -5.24
N THR A 2 -57.86 2.37 -6.34
CA THR A 2 -56.56 2.43 -7.03
C THR A 2 -56.55 3.69 -7.92
N VAL A 3 -55.57 4.57 -7.77
CA VAL A 3 -55.42 5.79 -8.60
C VAL A 3 -54.58 5.44 -9.83
N ARG A 4 -55.15 5.60 -11.04
CA ARG A 4 -54.44 5.38 -12.31
C ARG A 4 -53.80 6.69 -12.75
N GLN A 5 -52.47 6.71 -12.76
CA GLN A 5 -51.63 7.76 -13.34
C GLN A 5 -52.00 8.00 -14.81
N ARG A 6 -52.15 9.27 -15.18
CA ARG A 6 -52.24 9.71 -16.57
C ARG A 6 -50.97 10.48 -16.87
N PHE A 7 -50.09 9.82 -17.61
CA PHE A 7 -48.87 10.37 -18.18
C PHE A 7 -49.21 11.55 -19.09
N SER A 8 -48.51 12.67 -18.91
CA SER A 8 -48.43 13.69 -19.94
C SER A 8 -46.97 14.07 -20.17
N LEU A 9 -46.65 14.02 -21.46
CA LEU A 9 -45.43 14.27 -22.21
C LEU A 9 -44.61 15.46 -21.68
N PHE A 10 -43.27 15.37 -21.77
CA PHE A 10 -42.47 16.46 -22.35
C PHE A 10 -41.04 15.98 -22.72
N SER A 11 -40.74 16.15 -24.00
CA SER A 11 -39.44 16.35 -24.66
C SER A 11 -38.26 15.37 -24.52
N LEU A 12 -37.86 14.91 -25.71
CA LEU A 12 -36.53 14.42 -26.08
C LEU A 12 -35.40 15.33 -25.54
N PHE A 13 -34.36 14.71 -24.98
CA PHE A 13 -32.98 15.18 -25.15
C PHE A 13 -32.07 13.96 -25.29
N THR A 14 -31.76 13.61 -26.54
CA THR A 14 -30.68 12.71 -26.93
C THR A 14 -29.34 13.32 -26.48
N SER A 15 -28.68 12.70 -25.51
CA SER A 15 -27.31 13.06 -25.12
C SER A 15 -26.32 12.29 -26.00
N LEU A 16 -25.65 13.01 -26.89
CA LEU A 16 -24.51 12.57 -27.67
C LEU A 16 -23.28 12.60 -26.76
N VAL A 17 -22.83 11.43 -26.29
CA VAL A 17 -21.59 11.32 -25.50
C VAL A 17 -20.40 11.31 -26.47
N LEU A 18 -19.71 12.45 -26.51
CA LEU A 18 -18.51 12.68 -27.30
C LEU A 18 -17.35 11.86 -26.71
N SER A 19 -16.99 10.79 -27.41
CA SER A 19 -15.75 10.05 -27.16
C SER A 19 -14.58 10.85 -27.70
N SER A 20 -13.80 11.47 -26.81
CA SER A 20 -12.52 12.08 -27.15
C SER A 20 -11.58 11.84 -25.97
N GLY A 21 -10.63 10.94 -26.17
CA GLY A 21 -9.60 10.61 -25.20
C GLY A 21 -8.61 11.74 -25.01
N LEU A 22 -7.95 11.74 -23.86
CA LEU A 22 -6.57 12.13 -23.61
C LEU A 22 -6.22 11.63 -22.20
N SER A 23 -5.06 11.00 -22.11
CA SER A 23 -4.57 10.14 -21.04
C SER A 23 -4.81 10.67 -19.62
N ALA A 24 -5.48 9.87 -18.79
CA ALA A 24 -5.34 10.03 -17.34
C ALA A 24 -3.86 9.84 -16.98
N PRO A 25 -3.29 10.65 -16.06
CA PRO A 25 -2.02 10.28 -15.46
C PRO A 25 -2.21 8.89 -14.85
N VAL A 26 -1.35 7.96 -15.24
CA VAL A 26 -1.31 6.60 -14.68
C VAL A 26 -1.31 6.74 -13.15
N GLN A 27 -2.38 6.27 -12.51
CA GLN A 27 -2.59 6.31 -11.05
C GLN A 27 -1.65 5.34 -10.29
N ALA A 28 -0.37 5.29 -10.66
CA ALA A 28 0.63 4.49 -9.98
C ALA A 28 0.90 5.01 -8.55
N ASP A 29 0.72 6.31 -8.30
CA ASP A 29 1.06 6.94 -7.02
C ASP A 29 0.05 6.62 -5.90
N ASP A 30 -1.26 6.58 -6.19
CA ASP A 30 -2.29 6.31 -5.17
C ASP A 30 -2.22 4.89 -4.60
N ILE A 31 -1.89 3.90 -5.44
CA ILE A 31 -1.75 2.50 -5.03
C ILE A 31 -0.52 2.35 -4.12
N ASP A 32 0.59 3.03 -4.45
CA ASP A 32 1.81 3.06 -3.64
C ASP A 32 1.60 3.78 -2.30
N GLU A 33 0.82 4.88 -2.26
CA GLU A 33 0.50 5.57 -1.00
C GLU A 33 -0.35 4.71 -0.05
N ILE A 34 -1.37 4.02 -0.55
CA ILE A 34 -2.21 3.13 0.26
C ILE A 34 -1.35 2.00 0.83
N GLN A 35 -0.53 1.36 0.00
CA GLN A 35 0.37 0.29 0.46
C GLN A 35 1.34 0.79 1.54
N ARG A 36 1.92 1.98 1.38
CA ARG A 36 2.81 2.58 2.40
C ARG A 36 2.08 2.83 3.71
N ARG A 37 0.83 3.32 3.68
CA ARG A 37 -0.01 3.51 4.88
C ARG A 37 -0.28 2.18 5.57
N ASP A 38 -0.66 1.15 4.82
CA ASP A 38 -0.92 -0.19 5.37
C ASP A 38 0.33 -0.78 6.03
N LEU A 39 1.49 -0.64 5.41
CA LEU A 39 2.76 -1.08 5.99
C LEU A 39 3.13 -0.30 7.27
N ALA A 40 2.86 1.00 7.33
CA ALA A 40 3.04 1.78 8.57
C ALA A 40 2.09 1.34 9.69
N LEU A 41 0.85 0.96 9.35
CA LEU A 41 -0.10 0.38 10.30
C LEU A 41 0.39 -0.97 10.82
N ILE A 42 0.90 -1.84 9.95
CA ILE A 42 1.51 -3.12 10.34
C ILE A 42 2.69 -2.89 11.28
N GLN A 43 3.54 -1.91 11.00
CA GLN A 43 4.66 -1.54 11.88
C GLN A 43 4.18 -1.14 13.28
N THR A 44 3.11 -0.34 13.35
CA THR A 44 2.48 0.03 14.63
C THR A 44 1.93 -1.20 15.35
N GLN A 45 1.31 -2.14 14.64
CA GLN A 45 0.81 -3.39 15.23
C GLN A 45 1.96 -4.27 15.74
N ILE A 46 3.09 -4.34 15.04
CA ILE A 46 4.29 -5.06 15.50
C ILE A 46 4.79 -4.48 16.83
N GLU A 47 4.82 -3.16 16.99
CA GLU A 47 5.19 -2.52 18.26
C GLU A 47 4.21 -2.87 19.39
N GLN A 48 2.90 -2.93 19.09
CA GLN A 48 1.91 -3.38 20.07
C GLN A 48 2.12 -4.86 20.46
N ILE A 49 2.48 -5.72 19.50
CA ILE A 49 2.79 -7.12 19.74
C ILE A 49 4.02 -7.23 20.65
N LYS A 50 5.07 -6.44 20.43
CA LYS A 50 6.27 -6.44 21.30
C LYS A 50 5.92 -6.15 22.76
N VAL A 51 5.03 -5.19 23.03
CA VAL A 51 4.53 -4.91 24.39
C VAL A 51 3.80 -6.11 25.00
N VAL A 52 3.02 -6.84 24.20
CA VAL A 52 2.35 -8.07 24.67
C VAL A 52 3.38 -9.17 24.96
N VAL A 53 4.37 -9.34 24.09
CA VAL A 53 5.47 -10.31 24.26
C VAL A 53 6.23 -10.05 25.56
N ASP A 54 6.54 -8.79 25.88
CA ASP A 54 7.22 -8.44 27.13
C ASP A 54 6.39 -8.79 28.37
N ARG A 55 5.06 -8.64 28.30
CA ARG A 55 4.16 -9.07 29.38
C ARG A 55 4.10 -10.59 29.51
N ILE A 56 4.18 -11.33 28.40
CA ILE A 56 4.23 -12.80 28.42
C ILE A 56 5.54 -13.26 29.06
N ASP A 57 6.68 -12.69 28.64
CA ASP A 57 8.01 -12.97 29.19
C ASP A 57 8.04 -12.75 30.70
N ALA A 58 7.55 -11.59 31.18
CA ALA A 58 7.45 -11.30 32.60
C ALA A 58 6.59 -12.32 33.37
N ARG A 59 5.49 -12.82 32.79
CA ARG A 59 4.67 -13.87 33.41
C ARG A 59 5.40 -15.21 33.45
N GLN A 60 6.10 -15.57 32.38
CA GLN A 60 6.87 -16.82 32.30
C GLN A 60 8.02 -16.86 33.30
N GLN A 61 8.67 -15.72 33.55
CA GLN A 61 9.73 -15.59 34.56
C GLN A 61 9.23 -15.81 35.99
N ASN A 62 7.93 -15.56 36.24
CA ASN A 62 7.28 -15.77 37.53
C ASN A 62 6.51 -17.11 37.61
N ALA A 63 6.55 -17.94 36.56
CA ALA A 63 5.80 -19.18 36.51
C ALA A 63 6.45 -20.25 37.42
N ASP A 64 5.63 -21.00 38.13
CA ASP A 64 6.09 -22.12 38.96
C ASP A 64 6.55 -23.29 38.08
N PRO A 65 7.84 -23.70 38.15
CA PRO A 65 8.39 -24.80 37.36
C PRO A 65 7.71 -26.15 37.59
N GLU A 66 7.10 -26.36 38.76
CA GLU A 66 6.40 -27.61 39.09
C GLU A 66 5.09 -27.76 38.29
N THR A 67 4.45 -26.63 37.98
CA THR A 67 3.15 -26.59 37.28
C THR A 67 3.26 -26.20 35.80
N THR A 68 4.34 -25.51 35.41
CA THR A 68 4.54 -25.01 34.05
C THR A 68 5.74 -25.70 33.40
N ARG A 69 5.46 -26.56 32.41
CA ARG A 69 6.50 -27.32 31.69
C ARG A 69 6.75 -26.85 30.26
N VAL A 70 5.90 -25.97 29.74
CA VAL A 70 5.96 -25.48 28.36
C VAL A 70 6.08 -23.97 28.41
N TYR A 71 7.10 -23.46 27.73
CA TYR A 71 7.41 -22.05 27.65
C TYR A 71 7.39 -21.61 26.19
N PHE A 72 6.84 -20.43 25.95
CA PHE A 72 6.94 -19.75 24.67
C PHE A 72 8.40 -19.31 24.42
N ASP A 73 8.90 -19.51 23.20
CA ASP A 73 10.26 -19.12 22.79
C ASP A 73 10.30 -17.61 22.47
N ILE A 74 10.39 -16.81 23.53
CA ILE A 74 10.40 -15.35 23.46
C ILE A 74 11.60 -14.81 22.66
N PRO A 75 12.84 -15.30 22.85
CA PRO A 75 13.98 -14.81 22.06
C PRO A 75 13.77 -14.96 20.56
N ARG A 76 13.33 -16.15 20.11
CA ARG A 76 13.07 -16.39 18.69
C ARG A 76 11.97 -15.47 18.14
N LEU A 77 10.87 -15.30 18.87
CA LEU A 77 9.80 -14.39 18.42
C LEU A 77 10.28 -12.93 18.32
N ARG A 78 11.13 -12.47 19.25
CA ARG A 78 11.71 -11.12 19.19
C ARG A 78 12.57 -10.95 17.93
N ASP A 79 13.37 -11.94 17.58
CA ASP A 79 14.20 -11.93 16.36
C ASP A 79 13.34 -11.90 15.09
N ASP A 80 12.27 -12.69 15.05
CA ASP A 80 11.33 -12.73 13.92
C ASP A 80 10.62 -11.38 13.74
N LEU A 81 10.10 -10.79 14.82
CA LEU A 81 9.46 -9.47 14.78
C LEU A 81 10.42 -8.37 14.34
N GLN A 82 11.68 -8.42 14.78
CA GLN A 82 12.71 -7.48 14.37
C GLN A 82 13.03 -7.62 12.88
N SER A 83 13.13 -8.86 12.39
CA SER A 83 13.40 -9.15 10.98
C SER A 83 12.28 -8.62 10.08
N ILE A 84 11.01 -8.82 10.47
CA ILE A 84 9.86 -8.29 9.74
C ILE A 84 9.87 -6.75 9.75
N SER A 85 10.07 -6.13 10.91
CA SER A 85 10.13 -4.66 11.03
C SER A 85 11.21 -4.09 10.12
N SER A 86 12.43 -4.66 10.16
CA SER A 86 13.55 -4.22 9.34
C SER A 86 13.28 -4.39 7.84
N GLY A 87 12.59 -5.47 7.44
CA GLY A 87 12.16 -5.68 6.06
C GLY A 87 11.18 -4.61 5.58
N ILE A 88 10.21 -4.24 6.43
CA ILE A 88 9.24 -3.17 6.13
C ILE A 88 9.97 -1.82 6.03
N ASP A 89 10.86 -1.49 6.97
CA ASP A 89 11.64 -0.24 6.94
C ASP A 89 12.48 -0.12 5.67
N SER A 90 13.16 -1.21 5.29
CA SER A 90 13.97 -1.27 4.07
C SER A 90 13.13 -1.05 2.81
N TYR A 91 11.90 -1.55 2.79
CA TYR A 91 10.98 -1.35 1.68
C TYR A 91 10.41 0.07 1.63
N LEU A 92 10.07 0.67 2.77
CA LEU A 92 9.51 2.01 2.84
C LEU A 92 10.53 3.12 2.59
N ALA A 93 11.80 2.90 2.96
CA ALA A 93 12.93 3.78 2.71
C ALA A 93 13.92 3.20 1.68
N PRO A 94 13.48 2.97 0.42
CA PRO A 94 14.37 2.43 -0.60
C PRO A 94 15.48 3.44 -0.87
N ASP A 95 16.70 2.94 -1.01
CA ASP A 95 17.88 3.76 -1.31
C ASP A 95 17.61 4.54 -2.62
N ARG A 96 17.49 5.86 -2.53
CA ARG A 96 17.11 6.69 -3.67
C ARG A 96 18.30 6.78 -4.63
N LEU A 97 18.33 5.93 -5.66
CA LEU A 97 19.17 6.19 -6.83
C LEU A 97 18.70 7.51 -7.47
N LEU A 98 19.64 8.43 -7.70
CA LEU A 98 19.40 9.76 -8.30
C LEU A 98 18.42 9.68 -9.48
N PRO A 99 17.50 10.64 -9.62
CA PRO A 99 16.69 10.74 -10.83
C PRO A 99 17.60 10.73 -12.05
N ARG A 100 17.47 9.73 -12.93
CA ARG A 100 18.11 9.83 -14.24
C ARG A 100 17.47 11.03 -14.93
N GLN A 101 18.26 12.08 -15.16
CA GLN A 101 17.80 13.17 -16.00
C GLN A 101 17.60 12.56 -17.40
N PRO A 102 16.36 12.48 -17.91
CA PRO A 102 16.15 12.03 -19.28
C PRO A 102 16.92 12.98 -20.18
N GLN A 103 17.86 12.44 -20.94
CA GLN A 103 18.58 13.23 -21.94
C GLN A 103 17.55 13.71 -22.96
N ALA A 104 17.59 14.99 -23.33
CA ALA A 104 16.68 15.53 -24.32
C ALA A 104 16.80 14.70 -25.60
N LEU A 105 15.68 14.12 -26.04
CA LEU A 105 15.57 13.49 -27.33
C LEU A 105 15.79 14.58 -28.37
N ASP A 106 16.79 14.42 -29.23
CA ASP A 106 17.03 15.37 -30.30
C ASP A 106 15.81 15.38 -31.23
N GLY A 107 15.35 16.57 -31.61
CA GLY A 107 14.12 16.74 -32.39
C GLY A 107 14.33 16.43 -33.87
N ASP A 108 15.58 16.29 -34.30
CA ASP A 108 15.96 16.16 -35.70
C ASP A 108 16.52 14.76 -35.99
N TYR A 109 15.61 13.82 -36.22
CA TYR A 109 15.94 12.47 -36.69
C TYR A 109 16.02 12.38 -38.22
N LEU A 110 15.83 13.50 -38.93
CA LEU A 110 15.97 13.53 -40.39
C LEU A 110 17.43 13.80 -40.75
N GLU A 111 18.15 12.72 -40.99
CA GLU A 111 19.44 12.78 -41.65
C GLU A 111 19.20 12.75 -43.17
N ASP A 112 19.31 13.90 -43.85
CA ASP A 112 19.36 13.93 -45.30
C ASP A 112 20.69 13.32 -45.75
N ARG A 113 20.66 12.02 -46.02
CA ARG A 113 21.77 11.32 -46.64
C ARG A 113 21.71 11.57 -48.14
N GLY A 114 22.04 12.79 -48.53
CA GLY A 114 22.01 13.22 -49.93
C GLY A 114 22.80 12.27 -50.83
N GLN A 115 22.13 11.79 -51.88
CA GLN A 115 22.67 11.48 -53.20
C GLN A 115 21.63 11.81 -54.26
#